data_AF-A0A947X1E1-F1
#
_entry.id   AF-A0A947X1E1-F1
#
_cell.length_a   1.000
_cell.length_b   1.000
_cell.length_c   1.000
_cell.angle_alpha   90.00
_cell.angle_beta   90.00
_cell.angle_gamma   90.00
#
_symmetry.space_group_name_H-M   'P 1'
#
loop_
_entity.id
_entity.type
_entity.pdbx_description
1 polymer ?
#
loop_
_entity_poly.entity_id
_entity_poly.type
_entity_poly.pdbx_seq_one_letter_code
_entity_poly.pdbx_strand_id
1 'polypeptide(L)'
;MRKTLWIVAALMVALPACGGDESTGGGQTTGVVEAPGVTFDTTACPDPIEVSTVAELIDVLAAVTWDWVGPYSSGSTPPSADLLVVGEITIDGAQVPLPEDCLGREDCRHTAVFSASREGAVVAGGDNWFEGESSLTLADTTVRVSAAMMDTHPGPYNFIPLITVIGPCGEACAVGQLACQADLSCYGDFDTFCRRCQNGSAEECACRDVEGPLPDGTTCDYWVSGDVIEVGTCRSGRCQP
;
A
#
# COMPACT_ATOMS: atom_id res chain seq x y z
N MET A 1 27.62 46.39 12.61
CA MET A 1 28.13 46.70 11.26
C MET A 1 29.38 45.88 10.98
N ARG A 2 29.26 44.75 10.29
CA ARG A 2 30.38 44.04 9.64
C ARG A 2 29.79 43.33 8.42
N LYS A 3 30.12 43.84 7.23
CA LYS A 3 29.72 43.31 5.92
C LYS A 3 30.80 42.33 5.49
N THR A 4 30.43 41.09 5.16
CA THR A 4 31.35 40.13 4.52
C THR A 4 30.77 39.77 3.17
N LEU A 5 31.48 40.21 2.14
CA LEU A 5 31.24 40.04 0.72
C LEU A 5 31.89 38.70 0.32
N TRP A 6 31.17 37.78 -0.31
CA TRP A 6 31.78 36.63 -0.99
C TRP A 6 31.39 36.61 -2.46
N ILE A 7 32.43 36.42 -3.27
CA ILE A 7 32.52 36.61 -4.70
C ILE A 7 32.02 35.36 -5.43
N VAL A 8 31.20 35.58 -6.44
CA VAL A 8 30.75 34.60 -7.44
C VAL A 8 31.91 34.30 -8.39
N ALA A 9 32.24 33.03 -8.58
CA ALA A 9 33.10 32.57 -9.68
C ALA A 9 32.28 31.63 -10.57
N ALA A 10 31.88 32.15 -11.73
CA ALA A 10 31.27 31.41 -12.81
C ALA A 10 32.38 30.71 -13.63
N LEU A 11 32.30 29.38 -13.74
CA LEU A 11 33.13 28.62 -14.67
C LEU A 11 32.24 28.15 -15.83
N MET A 12 32.31 28.88 -16.95
CA MET A 12 31.78 28.41 -18.22
C MET A 12 32.80 27.47 -18.85
N VAL A 13 32.41 26.23 -19.11
CA VAL A 13 33.14 25.32 -20.00
C VAL A 13 32.25 25.08 -21.23
N ALA A 14 32.68 25.61 -22.36
CA ALA A 14 32.13 25.29 -23.66
C ALA A 14 32.93 24.11 -24.24
N LEU A 15 32.24 23.07 -24.71
CA LEU A 15 32.83 22.02 -25.53
C LEU A 15 32.09 21.88 -26.87
N PRO A 16 32.80 21.49 -27.94
CA PRO A 16 32.35 21.60 -29.32
C PRO A 16 31.49 20.42 -29.78
N ALA A 17 30.91 20.63 -30.95
CA ALA A 17 29.90 19.85 -31.64
C ALA A 17 30.39 18.59 -32.38
N CYS A 18 29.39 17.74 -32.70
CA CYS A 18 29.20 16.90 -33.90
C CYS A 18 29.88 15.52 -34.06
N GLY A 19 29.01 14.56 -34.43
CA GLY A 19 29.29 13.21 -34.94
C GLY A 19 28.34 12.21 -34.24
N GLY A 20 27.26 11.68 -34.80
CA GLY A 20 27.03 11.28 -36.18
C GLY A 20 27.32 9.78 -36.29
N ASP A 21 26.41 8.92 -35.84
CA ASP A 21 26.38 7.50 -36.19
C ASP A 21 24.94 6.99 -36.27
N GLU A 22 24.59 6.55 -37.47
CA GLU A 22 23.39 5.78 -37.79
C GLU A 22 23.54 4.38 -37.19
N SER A 23 22.68 4.01 -36.24
CA SER A 23 22.50 2.61 -35.84
C SER A 23 21.12 2.13 -36.26
N THR A 24 21.10 1.53 -37.45
CA THR A 24 20.02 0.68 -37.93
C THR A 24 20.08 -0.67 -37.23
N GLY A 25 18.96 -1.13 -36.66
CA GLY A 25 18.77 -2.55 -36.32
C GLY A 25 18.84 -2.87 -34.83
N GLY A 26 17.66 -2.87 -34.20
CA GLY A 26 17.43 -3.52 -32.91
C GLY A 26 15.97 -3.93 -32.87
N GLY A 27 15.70 -5.21 -33.17
CA GLY A 27 14.35 -5.76 -33.09
C GLY A 27 13.77 -5.49 -31.71
N GLN A 28 12.60 -4.87 -31.66
CA GLN A 28 11.75 -4.90 -30.48
C GLN A 28 11.34 -6.35 -30.25
N THR A 29 12.17 -7.09 -29.53
CA THR A 29 11.67 -8.16 -28.69
C THR A 29 10.83 -7.45 -27.64
N THR A 30 9.51 -7.45 -27.83
CA THR A 30 8.53 -7.36 -26.75
C THR A 30 8.75 -8.57 -25.84
N GLY A 31 9.84 -8.53 -25.08
CA GLY A 31 10.04 -9.40 -23.94
C GLY A 31 9.05 -8.92 -22.91
N VAL A 32 7.91 -9.60 -22.84
CA VAL A 32 7.14 -9.62 -21.60
C VAL A 32 8.13 -10.11 -20.57
N VAL A 33 8.63 -9.20 -19.72
CA VAL A 33 9.36 -9.60 -18.51
C VAL A 33 8.30 -10.27 -17.65
N GLU A 34 8.11 -11.58 -17.84
CA GLU A 34 7.69 -12.40 -16.72
C GLU A 34 8.78 -12.15 -15.66
N ALA A 35 8.41 -11.49 -14.56
CA ALA A 35 9.18 -11.56 -13.34
C ALA A 35 8.62 -12.74 -12.53
N PRO A 36 9.00 -14.00 -12.80
CA PRO A 36 8.65 -15.08 -11.91
C PRO A 36 9.49 -14.97 -10.64
N GLY A 37 8.81 -15.00 -9.50
CA GLY A 37 9.38 -15.51 -8.25
C GLY A 37 10.42 -14.61 -7.60
N VAL A 38 10.06 -13.35 -7.29
CA VAL A 38 10.76 -12.66 -6.20
C VAL A 38 10.45 -13.41 -4.92
N THR A 39 11.40 -14.21 -4.46
CA THR A 39 11.30 -14.95 -3.20
C THR A 39 11.62 -13.99 -2.06
N PHE A 40 10.78 -13.99 -1.04
CA PHE A 40 11.03 -13.25 0.19
C PHE A 40 12.14 -13.91 1.01
N ASP A 41 12.87 -13.11 1.79
CA ASP A 41 13.63 -13.65 2.92
C ASP A 41 12.63 -14.03 4.02
N THR A 42 12.26 -15.31 4.06
CA THR A 42 11.28 -15.82 5.02
C THR A 42 11.84 -15.93 6.44
N THR A 43 13.14 -15.67 6.65
CA THR A 43 13.70 -15.66 8.01
C THR A 43 13.17 -14.52 8.87
N ALA A 44 12.54 -13.52 8.26
CA ALA A 44 11.85 -12.43 8.93
C ALA A 44 10.37 -12.71 9.25
N CYS A 45 9.83 -13.86 8.83
CA CYS A 45 8.45 -14.24 9.15
C CYS A 45 8.30 -14.58 10.64
N PRO A 46 7.34 -13.96 11.37
CA PRO A 46 7.01 -14.38 12.72
C PRO A 46 6.50 -15.82 12.76
N ASP A 47 6.62 -16.48 13.91
CA ASP A 47 6.04 -17.80 14.12
C ASP A 47 4.51 -17.75 13.90
N PRO A 48 3.92 -18.71 13.17
CA PRO A 48 2.48 -18.75 12.96
C PRO A 48 1.70 -18.92 14.27
N ILE A 49 0.55 -18.27 14.34
CA ILE A 49 -0.43 -18.36 15.42
C ILE A 49 -1.57 -19.27 14.93
N GLU A 50 -1.81 -20.37 15.64
CA GLU A 50 -2.98 -21.21 15.39
C GLU A 50 -4.24 -20.51 15.89
N VAL A 51 -5.28 -20.46 15.06
CA VAL A 51 -6.57 -19.85 15.37
C VAL A 51 -7.68 -20.83 15.00
N SER A 52 -8.43 -21.26 16.01
CA SER A 52 -9.51 -22.27 15.86
C SER A 52 -10.87 -21.76 16.33
N THR A 53 -10.90 -20.58 16.96
CA THR A 53 -12.11 -19.97 17.51
C THR A 53 -12.20 -18.48 17.19
N VAL A 54 -13.42 -17.94 17.24
CA VAL A 54 -13.66 -16.50 17.10
C VAL A 54 -12.95 -15.69 18.19
N ALA A 55 -12.86 -16.21 19.42
CA ALA A 55 -12.21 -15.52 20.52
C ALA A 55 -10.71 -15.33 20.27
N GLU A 56 -10.03 -16.38 19.80
CA GLU A 56 -8.60 -16.31 19.42
C GLU A 56 -8.38 -15.32 18.27
N LEU A 57 -9.29 -15.28 17.28
CA LEU A 57 -9.22 -14.30 16.19
C LEU A 57 -9.40 -12.87 16.71
N ILE A 58 -10.31 -12.63 17.65
CA ILE A 58 -10.52 -11.32 18.29
C ILE A 58 -9.27 -10.90 19.06
N ASP A 59 -8.63 -11.81 19.79
CA ASP A 59 -7.40 -11.51 20.55
C ASP A 59 -6.26 -11.07 19.61
N VAL A 60 -6.14 -11.73 18.44
CA VAL A 60 -5.20 -11.30 17.38
C VAL A 60 -5.57 -9.92 16.85
N LEU A 61 -6.84 -9.67 16.54
CA LEU A 61 -7.32 -8.38 16.02
C LEU A 61 -7.22 -7.25 17.05
N ALA A 62 -7.22 -7.55 18.34
CA ALA A 62 -6.98 -6.56 19.40
C ALA A 62 -5.50 -6.13 19.47
N ALA A 63 -4.59 -6.98 18.98
CA ALA A 63 -3.15 -6.74 19.04
C ALA A 63 -2.57 -6.08 17.78
N VAL A 64 -3.33 -6.01 16.68
CA VAL A 64 -2.88 -5.32 15.46
C VAL A 64 -2.92 -3.81 15.64
N THR A 65 -1.97 -3.14 14.98
CA THR A 65 -1.90 -1.67 15.01
C THR A 65 -2.90 -1.09 14.02
N TRP A 66 -3.61 -0.05 14.44
CA TRP A 66 -4.53 0.71 13.60
C TRP A 66 -3.86 1.99 13.13
N ASP A 67 -3.41 2.01 11.88
CA ASP A 67 -2.87 3.22 11.27
C ASP A 67 -3.95 4.01 10.54
N TRP A 68 -3.86 5.33 10.61
CA TRP A 68 -4.73 6.25 9.87
C TRP A 68 -4.19 6.40 8.45
N VAL A 69 -4.99 5.97 7.48
CA VAL A 69 -4.54 5.87 6.10
C VAL A 69 -5.53 6.50 5.13
N GLY A 70 -5.03 7.26 4.19
CA GLY A 70 -5.80 7.74 3.04
C GLY A 70 -5.00 7.60 1.75
N PRO A 71 -5.59 8.00 0.61
CA PRO A 71 -4.89 8.05 -0.69
C PRO A 71 -3.62 8.92 -0.68
N TYR A 72 -3.54 9.87 0.25
CA TYR A 72 -2.43 10.78 0.46
C TYR A 72 -1.39 10.28 1.48
N SER A 73 -1.67 9.16 2.16
CA SER A 73 -0.80 8.63 3.22
C SER A 73 0.31 7.75 2.65
N SER A 74 1.47 7.81 3.31
CA SER A 74 2.63 6.94 3.03
C SER A 74 3.00 6.17 4.29
N GLY A 75 3.75 5.08 4.12
CA GLY A 75 4.17 4.22 5.23
C GLY A 75 3.43 2.89 5.25
N SER A 76 4.13 1.88 5.77
CA SER A 76 3.63 0.51 5.88
C SER A 76 2.53 0.42 6.92
N THR A 77 1.53 -0.42 6.63
CA THR A 77 0.55 -0.90 7.60
C THR A 77 0.98 -2.33 7.98
N PRO A 78 1.68 -2.55 9.10
CA PRO A 78 2.29 -3.85 9.38
C PRO A 78 1.21 -4.93 9.57
N PRO A 79 1.28 -6.05 8.84
CA PRO A 79 0.35 -7.14 9.05
C PRO A 79 0.66 -7.92 10.33
N SER A 80 -0.30 -8.73 10.77
CA SER A 80 -0.12 -9.73 11.82
C SER A 80 0.94 -10.77 11.44
N ALA A 81 1.30 -11.62 12.41
CA ALA A 81 1.89 -12.93 12.12
C ALA A 81 0.94 -13.79 11.27
N ASP A 82 1.46 -14.86 10.68
CA ASP A 82 0.63 -15.84 9.97
C ASP A 82 -0.40 -16.46 10.92
N LEU A 83 -1.66 -16.46 10.49
CA LEU A 83 -2.78 -17.05 11.20
C LEU A 83 -3.10 -18.37 10.52
N LEU A 84 -2.77 -19.47 11.19
CA LEU A 84 -3.14 -20.81 10.76
C LEU A 84 -4.56 -21.10 11.24
N VAL A 85 -5.53 -20.87 10.37
CA VAL A 85 -6.94 -21.09 10.67
C VAL A 85 -7.28 -22.57 10.51
N VAL A 86 -7.74 -23.19 11.60
CA VAL A 86 -8.13 -24.60 11.63
C VAL A 86 -9.65 -24.71 11.74
N GLY A 87 -10.29 -25.33 10.76
CA GLY A 87 -11.74 -25.36 10.63
C GLY A 87 -12.29 -24.06 10.04
N GLU A 88 -13.54 -23.75 10.37
CA GLU A 88 -14.26 -22.58 9.87
C GLU A 88 -14.56 -21.61 11.02
N ILE A 89 -14.18 -20.35 10.84
CA ILE A 89 -14.42 -19.25 11.78
C ILE A 89 -15.14 -18.15 11.02
N THR A 90 -16.25 -17.66 11.57
CA THR A 90 -16.95 -16.47 11.05
C THR A 90 -16.99 -15.40 12.12
N ILE A 91 -16.61 -14.18 11.76
CA ILE A 91 -16.63 -13.00 12.63
C ILE A 91 -17.40 -11.87 11.96
N ASP A 92 -18.26 -11.20 12.74
CA ASP A 92 -18.96 -10.00 12.32
C ASP A 92 -18.11 -8.75 12.61
N GLY A 93 -18.24 -7.73 11.76
CA GLY A 93 -17.50 -6.47 11.89
C GLY A 93 -17.77 -5.73 13.21
N ALA A 94 -18.92 -6.00 13.86
CA ALA A 94 -19.27 -5.47 15.18
C ALA A 94 -18.50 -6.14 16.33
N GLN A 95 -17.88 -7.30 16.10
CA GLN A 95 -17.06 -8.00 17.09
C GLN A 95 -15.59 -7.58 17.06
N VAL A 96 -15.17 -6.86 16.02
CA VAL A 96 -13.79 -6.40 15.87
C VAL A 96 -13.50 -5.29 16.90
N PRO A 97 -12.47 -5.43 17.74
CA PRO A 97 -12.09 -4.40 18.69
C PRO A 97 -11.57 -3.16 17.95
N LEU A 98 -12.29 -2.05 18.10
CA LEU A 98 -11.91 -0.78 17.49
C LEU A 98 -11.17 0.11 18.50
N PRO A 99 -10.20 0.92 18.04
CA PRO A 99 -9.60 1.99 18.82
C PRO A 99 -10.62 2.92 19.50
N GLU A 100 -10.34 3.31 20.74
CA GLU A 100 -11.22 4.20 21.52
C GLU A 100 -11.45 5.56 20.84
N ASP A 101 -10.46 6.06 20.11
CA ASP A 101 -10.56 7.32 19.38
C ASP A 101 -11.57 7.27 18.22
N CYS A 102 -11.71 6.13 17.53
CA CYS A 102 -12.78 5.91 16.55
C CYS A 102 -14.14 5.78 17.24
N LEU A 103 -14.22 5.01 18.34
CA LEU A 103 -15.48 4.83 19.08
C LEU A 103 -16.02 6.14 19.68
N GLY A 104 -15.13 7.08 20.01
CA GLY A 104 -15.48 8.42 20.50
C GLY A 104 -15.91 9.41 19.42
N ARG A 105 -15.85 9.04 18.14
CA ARG A 105 -16.10 9.92 16.99
C ARG A 105 -17.38 9.56 16.26
N GLU A 106 -18.20 10.56 15.95
CA GLU A 106 -19.42 10.38 15.14
C GLU A 106 -19.11 10.23 13.65
N ASP A 107 -17.95 10.71 13.19
CA ASP A 107 -17.48 10.61 11.82
C ASP A 107 -16.65 9.34 11.53
N CYS A 108 -16.53 8.44 12.51
CA CYS A 108 -15.94 7.12 12.35
C CYS A 108 -17.03 6.04 12.33
N ARG A 109 -16.94 5.07 11.43
CA ARG A 109 -17.84 3.91 11.43
C ARG A 109 -17.51 3.01 12.63
N HIS A 110 -18.51 2.64 13.44
CA HIS A 110 -18.33 1.81 14.66
C HIS A 110 -18.42 0.30 14.42
N THR A 111 -18.33 -0.14 13.18
CA THR A 111 -18.21 -1.56 12.81
C THR A 111 -17.12 -1.69 11.76
N ALA A 112 -16.24 -2.68 11.91
CA ALA A 112 -15.22 -2.95 10.91
C ALA A 112 -15.84 -3.46 9.61
N VAL A 113 -15.17 -3.16 8.50
CA VAL A 113 -15.39 -3.82 7.21
C VAL A 113 -14.20 -4.70 6.88
N PHE A 114 -14.44 -5.72 6.06
CA PHE A 114 -13.41 -6.65 5.65
C PHE A 114 -13.12 -6.52 4.15
N SER A 115 -11.85 -6.69 3.78
CA SER A 115 -11.43 -6.91 2.41
C SER A 115 -10.63 -8.20 2.36
N ALA A 116 -10.97 -9.11 1.46
CA ALA A 116 -10.24 -10.35 1.25
C ALA A 116 -10.18 -10.68 -0.23
N SER A 117 -9.03 -11.17 -0.69
CA SER A 117 -8.81 -11.64 -2.06
C SER A 117 -8.06 -12.97 -2.07
N ARG A 118 -8.37 -13.84 -1.10
CA ARG A 118 -7.64 -15.09 -0.84
C ARG A 118 -8.57 -16.29 -0.76
N GLU A 119 -8.05 -17.44 -1.21
CA GLU A 119 -8.73 -18.71 -1.02
C GLU A 119 -8.88 -19.02 0.48
N GLY A 120 -10.05 -19.54 0.86
CA GLY A 120 -10.39 -19.77 2.26
C GLY A 120 -10.77 -18.51 3.04
N ALA A 121 -10.84 -17.33 2.41
CA ALA A 121 -11.34 -16.10 3.03
C ALA A 121 -12.51 -15.53 2.22
N VAL A 122 -13.70 -15.46 2.84
CA VAL A 122 -14.93 -14.99 2.20
C VAL A 122 -15.49 -13.82 2.99
N VAL A 123 -15.74 -12.70 2.32
CA VAL A 123 -16.41 -11.53 2.90
C VAL A 123 -17.88 -11.52 2.47
N ALA A 124 -18.78 -11.39 3.44
CA ALA A 124 -20.18 -11.10 3.20
C ALA A 124 -20.52 -9.67 3.63
N GLY A 125 -21.60 -9.10 3.06
CA GLY A 125 -22.02 -7.71 3.30
C GLY A 125 -22.01 -6.81 2.06
N GLY A 126 -21.51 -7.30 0.93
CA GLY A 126 -21.42 -6.55 -0.33
C GLY A 126 -20.26 -5.56 -0.39
N ASP A 127 -20.06 -4.94 -1.55
CA ASP A 127 -18.92 -4.04 -1.81
C ASP A 127 -19.11 -2.62 -1.24
N ASN A 128 -20.24 -2.36 -0.58
CA ASN A 128 -20.53 -1.04 -0.03
C ASN A 128 -19.93 -0.89 1.37
N TRP A 129 -18.73 -0.32 1.46
CA TRP A 129 -18.06 -0.08 2.74
C TRP A 129 -18.78 0.92 3.65
N PHE A 130 -19.78 1.65 3.16
CA PHE A 130 -20.51 2.66 3.92
C PHE A 130 -21.77 2.13 4.61
N GLU A 131 -22.30 0.99 4.19
CA GLU A 131 -23.59 0.51 4.65
C GLU A 131 -23.55 -0.99 4.97
N GLY A 132 -24.54 -1.45 5.73
CA GLY A 132 -24.74 -2.86 6.02
C GLY A 132 -23.73 -3.47 7.00
N GLU A 133 -24.03 -4.68 7.42
CA GLU A 133 -23.13 -5.51 8.22
C GLU A 133 -22.12 -6.19 7.30
N SER A 134 -20.86 -6.26 7.75
CA SER A 134 -19.81 -6.99 7.06
C SER A 134 -19.38 -8.15 7.96
N SER A 135 -19.18 -9.33 7.37
CA SER A 135 -18.63 -10.48 8.08
C SER A 135 -17.54 -11.14 7.26
N LEU A 136 -16.59 -11.76 7.96
CA LEU A 136 -15.47 -12.49 7.39
C LEU A 136 -15.56 -13.95 7.83
N THR A 137 -15.59 -14.86 6.87
CA THR A 137 -15.42 -16.29 7.09
C THR A 137 -14.02 -16.71 6.65
N LEU A 138 -13.28 -17.36 7.54
CA LEU A 138 -12.00 -17.99 7.27
C LEU A 138 -12.15 -19.51 7.42
N ALA A 139 -11.69 -20.29 6.44
CA ALA A 139 -11.81 -21.74 6.44
C ALA A 139 -10.51 -22.42 6.00
N ASP A 140 -9.93 -23.23 6.89
CA ASP A 140 -8.76 -24.09 6.63
C ASP A 140 -7.66 -23.43 5.79
N THR A 141 -7.26 -22.22 6.20
CA THR A 141 -6.36 -21.35 5.44
C THR A 141 -5.24 -20.79 6.30
N THR A 142 -4.19 -20.27 5.66
CA THR A 142 -3.16 -19.48 6.33
C THR A 142 -3.16 -18.09 5.74
N VAL A 143 -3.38 -17.08 6.58
CA VAL A 143 -3.51 -15.68 6.16
C VAL A 143 -2.81 -14.76 7.14
N ARG A 144 -2.61 -13.50 6.76
CA ARG A 144 -2.33 -12.43 7.71
C ARG A 144 -3.41 -11.37 7.62
N VAL A 145 -3.52 -10.55 8.65
CA VAL A 145 -4.46 -9.43 8.68
C VAL A 145 -3.71 -8.12 8.92
N SER A 146 -4.13 -7.07 8.23
CA SER A 146 -3.72 -5.70 8.52
C SER A 146 -4.95 -4.87 8.85
N ALA A 147 -4.83 -3.99 9.85
CA ALA A 147 -5.90 -3.08 10.23
C ALA A 147 -5.55 -1.64 9.83
N ALA A 148 -6.53 -0.88 9.40
CA ALA A 148 -6.35 0.52 9.09
C ALA A 148 -7.64 1.33 9.32
N MET A 149 -7.48 2.59 9.74
CA MET A 149 -8.53 3.59 9.71
C MET A 149 -8.49 4.30 8.37
N MET A 150 -9.31 3.85 7.43
CA MET A 150 -9.33 4.37 6.07
C MET A 150 -10.06 5.70 6.01
N ASP A 151 -9.37 6.77 5.61
CA ASP A 151 -9.99 8.04 5.27
C ASP A 151 -10.80 7.88 3.99
N THR A 152 -12.10 8.10 4.12
CA THR A 152 -13.07 8.04 3.02
C THR A 152 -13.74 9.38 2.76
N HIS A 153 -13.16 10.49 3.27
CA HIS A 153 -13.68 11.82 3.03
C HIS A 153 -13.60 12.19 1.52
N PRO A 154 -14.65 12.77 0.92
CA PRO A 154 -15.97 13.02 1.51
C PRO A 154 -16.88 11.78 1.41
N GLY A 155 -17.19 11.20 2.55
CA GLY A 155 -18.09 10.05 2.67
C GLY A 155 -19.07 10.22 3.84
N PRO A 156 -20.08 9.34 3.99
CA PRO A 156 -20.96 9.31 5.16
C PRO A 156 -20.19 9.18 6.49
N TYR A 157 -19.05 8.50 6.43
CA TYR A 157 -18.03 8.47 7.47
C TYR A 157 -16.76 9.08 6.89
N ASN A 158 -16.04 9.87 7.71
CA ASN A 158 -14.69 10.28 7.36
C ASN A 158 -13.72 9.11 7.52
N PHE A 159 -13.98 8.19 8.45
CA PHE A 159 -13.10 7.05 8.70
C PHE A 159 -13.85 5.73 8.77
N ILE A 160 -13.31 4.73 8.08
CA ILE A 160 -13.83 3.37 8.07
C ILE A 160 -12.74 2.43 8.60
N PRO A 161 -13.00 1.68 9.70
CA PRO A 161 -12.09 0.65 10.15
C PRO A 161 -12.11 -0.52 9.17
N LEU A 162 -11.01 -0.73 8.47
CA LEU A 162 -10.83 -1.77 7.47
C LEU A 162 -9.86 -2.83 7.99
N ILE A 163 -10.28 -4.09 7.95
CA ILE A 163 -9.41 -5.25 8.10
C ILE A 163 -9.17 -5.84 6.72
N THR A 164 -7.90 -5.87 6.30
CA THR A 164 -7.49 -6.48 5.04
C THR A 164 -6.86 -7.85 5.31
N VAL A 165 -7.42 -8.89 4.68
CA VAL A 165 -6.86 -10.25 4.68
C VAL A 165 -5.87 -10.37 3.54
N ILE A 166 -4.62 -10.61 3.87
CA ILE A 166 -3.52 -10.81 2.93
C ILE A 166 -2.96 -12.23 3.06
N GLY A 167 -2.14 -12.65 2.10
CA GLY A 167 -1.56 -14.00 2.12
C GLY A 167 -0.53 -14.23 3.21
N PRO A 168 -0.14 -15.49 3.41
CA PRO A 168 0.88 -15.86 4.39
C PRO A 168 2.21 -15.19 4.07
N CYS A 169 3.03 -15.08 5.09
CA CYS A 169 4.34 -14.50 5.01
C CYS A 169 5.23 -15.29 4.04
N GLY A 170 5.88 -14.57 3.14
CA GLY A 170 6.80 -15.18 2.20
C GLY A 170 6.17 -15.93 1.02
N GLU A 171 4.85 -15.89 0.88
CA GLU A 171 4.17 -16.42 -0.31
C GLU A 171 4.65 -15.72 -1.57
N ALA A 172 4.98 -16.47 -2.62
CA ALA A 172 5.40 -15.88 -3.88
C ALA A 172 4.29 -15.00 -4.48
N CYS A 173 4.66 -13.81 -4.96
CA CYS A 173 3.71 -12.92 -5.60
C CYS A 173 3.22 -13.46 -6.95
N ALA A 174 1.95 -13.22 -7.24
CA ALA A 174 1.36 -13.58 -8.52
C ALA A 174 1.97 -12.75 -9.66
N VAL A 175 1.79 -13.20 -10.90
CA VAL A 175 2.25 -12.47 -12.09
C VAL A 175 1.63 -11.06 -12.09
N GLY A 176 2.48 -10.04 -12.25
CA GLY A 176 2.08 -8.63 -12.24
C GLY A 176 2.00 -8.00 -10.85
N GLN A 177 2.24 -8.75 -9.77
CA GLN A 177 2.35 -8.20 -8.42
C GLN A 177 3.81 -7.89 -8.03
N LEU A 178 3.97 -6.92 -7.15
CA LEU A 178 5.25 -6.44 -6.63
C LEU A 178 5.45 -6.96 -5.21
N ALA A 179 6.59 -7.61 -4.97
CA ALA A 179 6.98 -8.12 -3.66
C ALA A 179 7.54 -7.01 -2.77
N CYS A 180 6.93 -6.80 -1.61
CA CYS A 180 7.39 -5.83 -0.63
C CYS A 180 8.25 -6.45 0.47
N GLN A 181 9.52 -6.08 0.53
CA GLN A 181 10.43 -6.63 1.55
C GLN A 181 10.18 -6.08 2.96
N ALA A 182 9.49 -4.94 3.08
CA ALA A 182 9.22 -4.32 4.39
C ALA A 182 8.13 -5.06 5.18
N ASP A 183 7.08 -5.51 4.50
CA ASP A 183 5.94 -6.20 5.12
C ASP A 183 5.74 -7.64 4.60
N LEU A 184 6.63 -8.11 3.73
CA LEU A 184 6.61 -9.43 3.10
C LEU A 184 5.29 -9.74 2.37
N SER A 185 4.68 -8.72 1.76
CA SER A 185 3.38 -8.80 1.08
C SER A 185 3.48 -8.50 -0.42
N CYS A 186 2.42 -8.82 -1.15
CA CYS A 186 2.33 -8.64 -2.60
C CYS A 186 1.33 -7.54 -2.96
N TYR A 187 1.75 -6.60 -3.81
CA TYR A 187 0.96 -5.44 -4.21
C TYR A 187 0.65 -5.50 -5.71
N GLY A 188 -0.62 -5.35 -6.09
CA GLY A 188 -1.04 -5.34 -7.51
C GLY A 188 -1.00 -3.96 -8.16
N ASP A 189 -0.88 -2.89 -7.36
CA ASP A 189 -0.84 -1.50 -7.81
C ASP A 189 0.50 -0.87 -7.42
N PHE A 190 1.18 -0.25 -8.38
CA PHE A 190 2.51 0.33 -8.15
C PHE A 190 2.47 1.52 -7.21
N ASP A 191 1.45 2.37 -7.31
CA ASP A 191 1.32 3.57 -6.48
C ASP A 191 1.19 3.19 -4.99
N THR A 192 0.34 2.20 -4.70
CA THR A 192 0.23 1.59 -3.37
C THR A 192 1.55 0.95 -2.92
N PHE A 193 2.22 0.18 -3.79
CA PHE A 193 3.53 -0.40 -3.48
C PHE A 193 4.57 0.68 -3.14
N CYS A 194 4.66 1.75 -3.93
CA CYS A 194 5.60 2.84 -3.71
C CYS A 194 5.36 3.51 -2.34
N ARG A 195 4.10 3.85 -2.03
CA ARG A 195 3.77 4.53 -0.77
C ARG A 195 3.91 3.62 0.45
N ARG A 196 3.44 2.37 0.36
CA ARG A 196 3.38 1.44 1.50
C ARG A 196 4.69 0.70 1.73
N CYS A 197 5.33 0.25 0.66
CA CYS A 197 6.53 -0.57 0.74
C CYS A 197 7.81 0.25 0.71
N GLN A 198 7.92 1.19 -0.25
CA GLN A 198 9.13 1.98 -0.42
C GLN A 198 9.13 3.24 0.45
N ASN A 199 8.02 3.50 1.16
CA ASN A 199 7.81 4.69 1.97
C ASN A 199 8.05 5.99 1.19
N GLY A 200 7.76 5.96 -0.12
CA GLY A 200 7.82 7.14 -0.97
C GLY A 200 6.66 8.08 -0.67
N SER A 201 6.88 9.38 -0.80
CA SER A 201 5.80 10.36 -0.66
C SER A 201 4.78 10.25 -1.80
N ALA A 202 3.58 10.80 -1.64
CA ALA A 202 2.57 10.80 -2.71
C ALA A 202 3.10 11.48 -4.00
N GLU A 203 3.86 12.57 -3.85
CA GLU A 203 4.47 13.31 -4.97
C GLU A 203 5.58 12.53 -5.66
N GLU A 204 6.36 11.74 -4.91
CA GLU A 204 7.39 10.86 -5.45
C GLU A 204 6.75 9.70 -6.22
N CYS A 205 5.72 9.08 -5.64
CA CYS A 205 5.05 7.93 -6.24
C CYS A 205 4.25 8.29 -7.49
N ALA A 206 3.66 9.48 -7.55
CA ALA A 206 3.00 10.00 -8.75
C ALA A 206 3.96 10.21 -9.95
N CYS A 207 5.28 10.21 -9.71
CA CYS A 207 6.31 10.37 -10.74
C CYS A 207 7.20 9.14 -10.90
N ARG A 208 6.69 7.96 -10.53
CA ARG A 208 7.38 6.69 -10.64
C ARG A 208 6.44 5.59 -11.12
N ASP A 209 6.99 4.59 -11.77
CA ASP A 209 6.32 3.34 -12.12
C ASP A 209 7.22 2.13 -11.83
N VAL A 210 6.79 0.95 -12.27
CA VAL A 210 7.54 -0.31 -12.11
C VAL A 210 8.91 -0.28 -12.79
N GLU A 211 9.11 0.56 -13.81
CA GLU A 211 10.37 0.70 -14.55
C GLU A 211 11.30 1.74 -13.90
N GLY A 212 10.76 2.69 -13.14
CA GLY A 212 11.51 3.65 -12.35
C GLY A 212 10.91 5.06 -12.36
N PRO A 213 11.73 6.11 -12.20
CA PRO A 213 11.27 7.50 -12.31
C PRO A 213 10.77 7.83 -13.71
N LEU A 214 9.62 8.52 -13.79
CA LEU A 214 9.05 9.02 -15.03
C LEU A 214 9.87 10.23 -15.57
N PRO A 215 9.90 10.45 -16.90
CA PRO A 215 10.61 11.59 -17.48
C PRO A 215 10.09 12.95 -16.99
N ASP A 216 10.99 13.92 -16.85
CA ASP A 216 10.61 15.30 -16.55
C ASP A 216 9.61 15.84 -17.59
N GLY A 217 8.57 16.52 -17.12
CA GLY A 217 7.47 17.04 -17.94
C GLY A 217 6.29 16.07 -18.11
N THR A 218 6.40 14.82 -17.64
CA THR A 218 5.26 13.89 -17.58
C THR A 218 4.17 14.46 -16.68
N THR A 219 2.92 14.48 -17.14
CA THR A 219 1.77 14.88 -16.30
C THR A 219 1.64 13.91 -15.15
N CYS A 220 1.44 14.45 -13.95
CA CYS A 220 1.24 13.67 -12.73
C CYS A 220 0.11 14.29 -11.91
N ASP A 221 -0.51 13.47 -11.08
CA ASP A 221 -1.46 13.90 -10.07
C ASP A 221 -1.32 13.04 -8.81
N TYR A 222 -1.67 13.62 -7.67
CA TYR A 222 -1.70 12.92 -6.40
C TYR A 222 -2.73 13.53 -5.46
N TRP A 223 -3.21 12.72 -4.52
CA TRP A 223 -4.08 13.19 -3.45
C TRP A 223 -3.25 13.91 -2.38
N VAL A 224 -3.63 15.14 -2.06
CA VAL A 224 -3.08 15.94 -0.95
C VAL A 224 -3.89 15.68 0.33
N SER A 225 -5.20 15.46 0.17
CA SER A 225 -6.18 15.09 1.20
C SER A 225 -7.21 14.14 0.58
N GLY A 226 -8.24 13.72 1.33
CA GLY A 226 -9.31 12.87 0.79
C GLY A 226 -10.13 13.53 -0.33
N ASP A 227 -10.12 14.87 -0.42
CA ASP A 227 -10.95 15.65 -1.35
C ASP A 227 -10.15 16.55 -2.31
N VAL A 228 -8.83 16.65 -2.15
CA VAL A 228 -7.97 17.51 -2.97
C VAL A 228 -6.97 16.65 -3.75
N ILE A 229 -7.06 16.76 -5.08
CA ILE A 229 -6.05 16.26 -6.01
C ILE A 229 -5.23 17.45 -6.51
N GLU A 230 -3.91 17.32 -6.43
CA GLU A 230 -2.98 18.25 -7.04
C GLU A 230 -2.51 17.68 -8.38
N VAL A 231 -2.52 18.52 -9.42
CA VAL A 231 -2.12 18.15 -10.78
C VAL A 231 -0.90 18.98 -11.15
N GLY A 232 0.10 18.33 -11.73
CA GLY A 232 1.37 18.96 -12.06
C GLY A 232 2.15 18.23 -13.13
N THR A 233 3.46 18.43 -13.11
CA THR A 233 4.41 17.72 -13.96
C THR A 233 5.58 17.18 -13.15
N CYS A 234 6.09 16.03 -13.56
CA CYS A 234 7.27 15.45 -12.95
C CYS A 234 8.49 16.35 -13.18
N ARG A 235 9.20 16.66 -12.09
CA ARG A 235 10.48 17.35 -12.11
C ARG A 235 11.38 16.77 -11.05
N SER A 236 12.50 16.20 -11.47
CA SER A 236 13.46 15.54 -10.58
C SER A 236 12.81 14.43 -9.75
N GLY A 237 11.94 13.63 -10.38
CA GLY A 237 11.29 12.47 -9.76
C GLY A 237 10.17 12.79 -8.77
N ARG A 238 9.67 14.04 -8.75
CA ARG A 238 8.54 14.46 -7.90
C ARG A 238 7.51 15.23 -8.72
N CYS A 239 6.24 15.06 -8.37
CA CYS A 239 5.18 15.86 -8.96
C CYS A 239 5.24 17.30 -8.45
N GLN A 240 5.24 18.28 -9.36
CA GLN A 240 5.24 19.71 -9.03
C GLN A 240 4.14 20.43 -9.81
N PRO A 241 3.33 21.28 -9.16
CA PRO A 241 2.26 22.05 -9.81
C PRO A 241 2.79 23.11 -10.79
#